data_AF-A0A2G5WL38-F1
#
_entry.id   AF-A0A2G5WL38-F1
#
_cell.length_a   1.000
_cell.length_b   1.000
_cell.length_c   1.000
_cell.angle_alpha   90.00
_cell.angle_beta   90.00
_cell.angle_gamma   90.00
#
_symmetry.space_group_name_H-M   'P 1'
#
loop_
_entity.id
_entity.type
_entity.pdbx_description
1 polymer ?
#
loop_
_entity_poly.entity_id
_entity_poly.type
_entity_poly.pdbx_seq_one_letter_code
_entity_poly.pdbx_strand_id
1 'polypeptide(L)'
;MFIIKTENKNKLMLTLSFFVLLISLFIHLLHREFNFLQDHLLLNRIDTISGNLLIIQNILLFIPILLVILSFIQYKLNKESTLLPLLIILSMTFSSISIIAGGNGLVEYHFSIFMVIAIISFYDQIKLIVVSTVIFTIQHLAGYFLMPELLCGVSDYRFSLLLIHAFFLLLISGATVWFIYTKQVNNKKYEEKVKLQQTALEKIVNSLNETSGRILDNTIQLSTGSEDLSASGHEITSSIQTIATGATDQTEKLQQGVRSIQSRLSQIQQITSHAETVNSNVKTTIEQVNIGNATVSTMVQQMTNITKSSTNVNELVHELSIYSSDIDRYIRLISSIAEQTNLLALNASIEAARAGEQGKGFSVVAEEVRKLATESDQSAKEIQSVIQSIQERITNVSSGMGINIDEIEKGMEHIQATQDIFETISQSTNSVSKQINDISHSSSELLDSSNETQEIMKYISEITSTFAMDIDTILAITEKQTASTSDFSSVSVSLRELVEELNEIVTEINASVLDD
;
A
#
# COMPACT_ATOMS: atom_id res chain seq x y z
N MET A 1 -6.29 -50.81 -44.42
CA MET A 1 -6.13 -51.70 -45.59
C MET A 1 -5.03 -52.69 -45.25
N PHE A 2 -5.37 -53.96 -44.97
CA PHE A 2 -4.40 -54.93 -44.46
C PHE A 2 -3.22 -55.10 -45.43
N ILE A 3 -2.06 -54.57 -45.05
CA ILE A 3 -0.79 -54.91 -45.68
C ILE A 3 -0.50 -56.34 -45.24
N ILE A 4 -0.99 -57.30 -46.02
CA ILE A 4 -0.64 -58.71 -45.83
C ILE A 4 0.89 -58.77 -45.97
N LYS A 5 1.59 -59.05 -44.87
CA LYS A 5 3.05 -59.23 -44.86
C LYS A 5 3.47 -60.13 -46.03
N THR A 6 4.59 -59.80 -46.65
CA THR A 6 5.13 -60.49 -47.83
C THR A 6 5.20 -62.01 -47.62
N GLU A 7 5.52 -62.44 -46.40
CA GLU A 7 5.48 -63.85 -45.97
C GLU A 7 4.10 -64.51 -46.14
N ASN A 8 3.02 -63.83 -45.77
CA ASN A 8 1.65 -64.34 -45.87
C ASN A 8 1.19 -64.40 -47.33
N LYS A 9 1.62 -63.46 -48.17
CA LYS A 9 1.38 -63.51 -49.63
C LYS A 9 2.08 -64.71 -50.25
N ASN A 10 3.37 -64.91 -49.95
CA ASN A 10 4.14 -66.03 -50.47
C ASN A 10 3.57 -67.38 -50.04
N LYS A 11 3.12 -67.52 -48.78
CA LYS A 11 2.49 -68.74 -48.27
C LYS A 11 1.21 -69.09 -49.03
N LEU A 12 0.32 -68.11 -49.19
CA LEU A 12 -0.94 -68.29 -49.90
C LEU A 12 -0.68 -68.66 -51.37
N MET A 13 0.20 -67.93 -52.03
CA MET A 13 0.52 -68.15 -53.44
C MET A 13 1.21 -69.49 -53.70
N LEU A 14 2.07 -69.95 -52.80
CA LEU A 14 2.65 -71.29 -52.86
C LEU A 14 1.60 -72.41 -52.70
N THR A 15 0.61 -72.18 -51.83
CA THR A 15 -0.51 -73.12 -51.64
C THR A 15 -1.37 -73.18 -52.91
N LEU A 16 -1.66 -72.03 -53.51
CA LEU A 16 -2.37 -71.94 -54.78
C LEU A 16 -1.58 -72.62 -55.92
N SER A 17 -0.24 -72.48 -55.97
CA SER A 17 0.52 -73.12 -57.06
C SER A 17 0.51 -74.63 -56.96
N PHE A 18 0.57 -75.17 -55.74
CA PHE A 18 0.38 -76.60 -55.50
C PHE A 18 -1.01 -77.08 -55.95
N PHE A 19 -2.06 -76.29 -55.72
CA PHE A 19 -3.40 -76.63 -56.19
C PHE A 19 -3.52 -76.64 -57.72
N VAL A 20 -2.93 -75.65 -58.41
CA VAL A 20 -2.90 -75.64 -59.89
C VAL A 20 -2.12 -76.85 -60.44
N LEU A 21 -1.04 -77.26 -59.77
CA LEU A 21 -0.31 -78.49 -60.11
C LEU A 21 -1.17 -79.75 -59.90
N LEU A 22 -1.95 -79.82 -58.82
CA LEU A 22 -2.87 -80.94 -58.62
C LEU A 22 -3.92 -81.04 -59.72
N ILE A 23 -4.44 -79.90 -60.20
CA ILE A 23 -5.36 -79.88 -61.36
C ILE A 23 -4.66 -80.44 -62.61
N SER A 24 -3.42 -80.04 -62.87
CA SER A 24 -2.59 -80.60 -63.97
C SER A 24 -2.48 -82.12 -63.88
N LEU A 25 -2.10 -82.65 -62.72
CA LEU A 25 -1.97 -84.10 -62.49
C LEU A 25 -3.32 -84.82 -62.67
N PHE A 26 -4.40 -84.24 -62.16
CA PHE A 26 -5.73 -84.82 -62.25
C PHE A 26 -6.24 -84.89 -63.69
N ILE A 27 -5.99 -83.86 -64.50
CA ILE A 27 -6.38 -83.84 -65.92
C ILE A 27 -5.60 -84.92 -66.69
N HIS A 28 -4.30 -85.06 -66.44
CA HIS A 28 -3.52 -86.15 -67.04
C HIS A 28 -4.04 -87.54 -66.63
N LEU A 29 -4.41 -87.74 -65.37
CA LEU A 29 -4.99 -88.99 -64.88
C LEU A 29 -6.30 -89.33 -65.61
N LEU A 30 -7.22 -88.35 -65.69
CA LEU A 30 -8.53 -88.52 -66.33
C LEU A 30 -8.42 -88.93 -67.80
N HIS A 31 -7.56 -88.24 -68.56
CA HIS A 31 -7.42 -88.50 -69.99
C HIS A 31 -6.62 -89.77 -70.29
N ARG A 32 -5.70 -90.19 -69.42
CA ARG A 32 -4.86 -91.39 -69.66
C ARG A 32 -5.47 -92.69 -69.17
N GLU A 33 -6.06 -92.69 -67.98
CA GLU A 33 -6.50 -93.93 -67.32
C GLU A 33 -8.01 -94.16 -67.45
N PHE A 34 -8.80 -93.09 -67.56
CA PHE A 34 -10.26 -93.16 -67.52
C PHE A 34 -10.94 -92.86 -68.87
N ASN A 35 -10.16 -92.64 -69.94
CA ASN A 35 -10.66 -92.27 -71.27
C ASN A 35 -11.70 -91.13 -71.21
N PHE A 36 -11.45 -90.15 -70.33
CA PHE A 36 -12.38 -89.06 -70.10
C PHE A 36 -12.59 -88.25 -71.39
N LEU A 37 -13.85 -87.96 -71.75
CA LEU A 37 -14.24 -87.25 -72.98
C LEU A 37 -13.84 -87.94 -74.30
N GLN A 38 -13.57 -89.26 -74.29
CA GLN A 38 -13.17 -89.98 -75.50
C GLN A 38 -14.15 -89.81 -76.68
N ASP A 39 -15.47 -89.82 -76.41
CA ASP A 39 -16.49 -89.58 -77.45
C ASP A 39 -16.35 -88.19 -78.09
N HIS A 40 -15.99 -87.19 -77.30
CA HIS A 40 -15.80 -85.81 -77.77
C HIS A 40 -14.49 -85.66 -78.57
N LEU A 41 -13.43 -86.34 -78.14
CA LEU A 41 -12.15 -86.40 -78.86
C LEU A 41 -12.34 -87.04 -80.25
N LEU A 42 -13.08 -88.16 -80.33
CA LEU A 42 -13.42 -88.84 -81.58
C LEU A 42 -14.27 -87.95 -82.51
N LEU A 43 -15.28 -87.27 -81.97
CA LEU A 43 -16.14 -86.34 -82.74
C LEU A 43 -15.35 -85.17 -83.34
N ASN A 44 -14.33 -84.68 -82.62
CA ASN A 44 -13.51 -83.55 -83.05
C ASN A 44 -12.28 -83.95 -83.89
N ARG A 45 -12.17 -85.23 -84.29
CA ARG A 45 -11.01 -85.79 -85.03
C ARG A 45 -9.67 -85.55 -84.32
N ILE A 46 -9.67 -85.64 -83.00
CA ILE A 46 -8.44 -85.60 -82.20
C ILE A 46 -7.86 -87.02 -82.18
N ASP A 47 -6.83 -87.25 -83.00
CA ASP A 47 -6.17 -88.54 -83.13
C ASP A 47 -5.36 -88.89 -81.87
N THR A 48 -5.14 -90.19 -81.62
CA THR A 48 -4.27 -90.63 -80.53
C THR A 48 -2.87 -90.05 -80.71
N ILE A 49 -2.40 -89.31 -79.70
CA ILE A 49 -1.09 -88.63 -79.68
C ILE A 49 0.02 -89.61 -80.11
N SER A 50 0.84 -89.21 -81.09
CA SER A 50 1.95 -90.04 -81.56
C SER A 50 2.98 -90.32 -80.44
N GLY A 51 3.64 -91.48 -80.47
CA GLY A 51 4.54 -91.91 -79.39
C GLY A 51 5.64 -90.89 -79.03
N ASN A 52 6.11 -90.08 -79.99
CA ASN A 52 7.10 -89.02 -79.75
C ASN A 52 6.51 -87.81 -79.01
N LEU A 53 5.25 -87.45 -79.28
CA LEU A 53 4.55 -86.36 -78.58
C LEU A 53 4.21 -86.75 -77.13
N LEU A 54 4.03 -88.05 -76.85
CA LEU A 54 3.75 -88.56 -75.50
C LEU A 54 4.95 -88.37 -74.54
N ILE A 55 6.18 -88.46 -75.07
CA ILE A 55 7.41 -88.13 -74.34
C ILE A 55 7.41 -86.64 -73.95
N ILE A 56 7.03 -85.76 -74.88
CA ILE A 56 7.01 -84.32 -74.66
C ILE A 56 5.89 -83.91 -73.70
N GLN A 57 4.73 -84.55 -73.78
CA GLN A 57 3.65 -84.40 -72.81
C GLN A 57 4.11 -84.78 -71.39
N ASN A 58 4.89 -85.85 -71.23
CA ASN A 58 5.48 -86.24 -69.94
C ASN A 58 6.51 -85.20 -69.44
N ILE A 59 7.33 -84.63 -70.33
CA ILE A 59 8.27 -83.57 -69.96
C ILE A 59 7.50 -82.33 -69.47
N LEU A 60 6.44 -81.93 -70.18
CA LEU A 60 5.59 -80.79 -69.77
C LEU A 60 4.91 -81.01 -68.42
N LEU A 61 4.58 -82.25 -68.06
CA LEU A 61 4.05 -82.60 -66.73
C LEU A 61 5.13 -82.53 -65.63
N PHE A 62 6.38 -82.89 -65.95
CA PHE A 62 7.46 -82.91 -64.95
C PHE A 62 7.98 -81.52 -64.58
N ILE A 63 8.02 -80.57 -65.53
CA ILE A 63 8.48 -79.19 -65.32
C ILE A 63 7.76 -78.49 -64.14
N PRO A 64 6.41 -78.42 -64.10
CA PRO A 64 5.73 -77.75 -63.00
C PRO A 64 5.89 -78.48 -61.66
N ILE A 65 6.02 -79.81 -61.64
CA ILE A 65 6.33 -80.57 -60.41
C ILE A 65 7.67 -80.11 -59.83
N LEU A 66 8.70 -80.05 -60.68
CA LEU A 66 10.02 -79.58 -60.28
C LEU A 66 9.96 -78.13 -59.78
N LEU A 67 9.24 -77.24 -60.47
CA LEU A 67 9.13 -75.84 -60.09
C LEU A 67 8.36 -75.63 -58.77
N VAL A 68 7.32 -76.42 -58.48
CA VAL A 68 6.64 -76.38 -57.17
C VAL A 68 7.57 -76.88 -56.06
N ILE A 69 8.33 -77.96 -56.29
CA ILE A 69 9.31 -78.46 -55.32
C ILE A 69 10.39 -77.39 -55.05
N LEU A 70 10.95 -76.79 -56.10
CA LEU A 70 11.92 -75.70 -55.97
C LEU A 70 11.33 -74.49 -55.25
N SER A 71 10.07 -74.13 -55.54
CA SER A 71 9.34 -73.06 -54.84
C SER A 71 9.17 -73.39 -53.36
N PHE A 72 8.85 -74.63 -53.01
CA PHE A 72 8.69 -75.07 -51.63
C PHE A 72 10.01 -75.09 -50.86
N ILE A 73 11.09 -75.57 -51.49
CA ILE A 73 12.45 -75.51 -50.94
C ILE A 73 12.84 -74.06 -50.70
N GLN A 74 12.66 -73.19 -51.70
CA GLN A 74 13.00 -71.79 -51.58
C GLN A 74 12.17 -71.08 -50.49
N TYR A 75 10.88 -71.41 -50.36
CA TYR A 75 10.03 -70.90 -49.28
C TYR A 75 10.53 -71.34 -47.89
N LYS A 76 10.99 -72.59 -47.74
CA LYS A 76 11.57 -73.07 -46.48
C LYS A 76 12.92 -72.42 -46.17
N LEU A 77 13.75 -72.17 -47.18
CA LEU A 77 15.08 -71.55 -47.00
C LEU A 77 15.00 -70.05 -46.73
N ASN A 78 14.21 -69.32 -47.51
CA ASN A 78 14.02 -67.89 -47.37
C ASN A 78 12.62 -67.47 -47.85
N LYS A 79 11.73 -67.26 -46.89
CA LYS A 79 10.32 -66.88 -47.11
C LYS A 79 10.15 -65.53 -47.81
N GLU A 80 11.16 -64.67 -47.81
CA GLU A 80 11.10 -63.33 -48.41
C GLU A 80 11.99 -63.19 -49.66
N SER A 81 12.53 -64.30 -50.17
CA SER A 81 13.38 -64.28 -51.36
C SER A 81 12.68 -63.63 -52.56
N THR A 82 13.38 -62.74 -53.25
CA THR A 82 12.90 -62.11 -54.50
C THR A 82 12.72 -63.12 -55.64
N LEU A 83 13.41 -64.26 -55.58
CA LEU A 83 13.31 -65.35 -56.54
C LEU A 83 12.04 -66.19 -56.34
N LEU A 84 11.52 -66.25 -55.11
CA LEU A 84 10.42 -67.13 -54.74
C LEU A 84 9.09 -66.78 -55.46
N PRO A 85 8.64 -65.52 -55.54
CA PRO A 85 7.47 -65.16 -56.33
C PRO A 85 7.59 -65.58 -57.80
N LEU A 86 8.79 -65.42 -58.38
CA LEU A 86 9.05 -65.84 -59.76
C LEU A 86 8.91 -67.36 -59.91
N LEU A 87 9.50 -68.16 -59.02
CA LEU A 87 9.40 -69.62 -59.05
C LEU A 87 7.97 -70.11 -58.89
N ILE A 88 7.21 -69.53 -57.97
CA ILE A 88 5.80 -69.87 -57.73
C ILE A 88 4.97 -69.60 -58.99
N ILE A 89 5.21 -68.46 -59.64
CA ILE A 89 4.46 -68.11 -60.85
C ILE A 89 4.84 -68.99 -62.02
N LEU A 90 6.14 -69.21 -62.25
CA LEU A 90 6.60 -70.15 -63.27
C LEU A 90 5.96 -71.52 -63.05
N SER A 91 5.87 -72.00 -61.81
CA SER A 91 5.22 -73.27 -61.49
C SER A 91 3.73 -73.29 -61.89
N MET A 92 2.98 -72.20 -61.67
CA MET A 92 1.58 -72.07 -62.11
C MET A 92 1.46 -71.96 -63.63
N THR A 93 2.31 -71.15 -64.26
CA THR A 93 2.34 -70.96 -65.72
C THR A 93 2.59 -72.28 -66.43
N PHE A 94 3.62 -73.02 -66.02
CA PHE A 94 3.92 -74.34 -66.58
C PHE A 94 2.89 -75.40 -66.18
N SER A 95 2.23 -75.28 -65.03
CA SER A 95 1.10 -76.17 -64.67
C SER A 95 -0.07 -75.95 -65.62
N SER A 96 -0.38 -74.69 -65.99
CA SER A 96 -1.40 -74.37 -67.00
C SER A 96 -1.02 -74.88 -68.39
N ILE A 97 0.25 -74.74 -68.80
CA ILE A 97 0.74 -75.34 -70.06
C ILE A 97 0.58 -76.87 -70.04
N SER A 98 0.90 -77.51 -68.91
CA SER A 98 0.71 -78.95 -68.71
C SER A 98 -0.78 -79.35 -68.71
N ILE A 99 -1.67 -78.54 -68.14
CA ILE A 99 -3.13 -78.77 -68.18
C ILE A 99 -3.62 -78.82 -69.62
N ILE A 100 -3.19 -77.87 -70.45
CA ILE A 100 -3.57 -77.82 -71.88
C ILE A 100 -3.05 -79.06 -72.61
N ALA A 101 -1.76 -79.35 -72.46
CA ALA A 101 -1.14 -80.52 -73.06
C ALA A 101 -1.74 -81.85 -72.59
N GLY A 102 -2.13 -81.94 -71.31
CA GLY A 102 -2.70 -83.12 -70.68
C GLY A 102 -4.16 -83.38 -70.98
N GLY A 103 -4.89 -82.32 -71.29
CA GLY A 103 -6.26 -82.38 -71.75
C GLY A 103 -6.38 -82.55 -73.27
N ASN A 104 -5.35 -83.11 -73.91
CA ASN A 104 -5.26 -83.33 -75.35
C ASN A 104 -5.49 -82.05 -76.19
N GLY A 105 -5.04 -80.90 -75.69
CA GLY A 105 -5.11 -79.63 -76.41
C GLY A 105 -6.53 -79.05 -76.58
N LEU A 106 -7.53 -79.57 -75.86
CA LEU A 106 -8.89 -79.04 -75.89
C LEU A 106 -8.93 -77.56 -75.45
N VAL A 107 -9.80 -76.78 -76.10
CA VAL A 107 -9.90 -75.33 -75.92
C VAL A 107 -10.30 -74.97 -74.48
N GLU A 108 -11.13 -75.78 -73.82
CA GLU A 108 -11.60 -75.57 -72.46
C GLU A 108 -10.44 -75.50 -71.45
N TYR A 109 -9.37 -76.27 -71.66
CA TYR A 109 -8.20 -76.27 -70.79
C TYR A 109 -7.33 -75.02 -70.93
N HIS A 110 -7.49 -74.26 -72.02
CA HIS A 110 -6.85 -72.95 -72.18
C HIS A 110 -7.42 -71.91 -71.22
N PHE A 111 -8.61 -72.13 -70.65
CA PHE A 111 -9.14 -71.25 -69.60
C PHE A 111 -8.27 -71.21 -68.33
N SER A 112 -7.41 -72.23 -68.14
CA SER A 112 -6.42 -72.24 -67.06
C SER A 112 -5.43 -71.05 -67.12
N ILE A 113 -5.20 -70.47 -68.30
CA ILE A 113 -4.35 -69.30 -68.50
C ILE A 113 -4.96 -68.08 -67.82
N PHE A 114 -6.27 -67.84 -68.03
CA PHE A 114 -6.99 -66.73 -67.40
C PHE A 114 -6.99 -66.86 -65.88
N MET A 115 -7.21 -68.08 -65.38
CA MET A 115 -7.14 -68.40 -63.96
C MET A 115 -5.75 -68.08 -63.38
N VAL A 116 -4.67 -68.51 -64.04
CA VAL A 116 -3.30 -68.26 -63.58
C VAL A 116 -2.97 -66.77 -63.60
N ILE A 117 -3.29 -66.04 -64.67
CA ILE A 117 -3.08 -64.58 -64.74
C ILE A 117 -3.85 -63.84 -63.63
N ALA A 118 -5.09 -64.26 -63.34
CA ALA A 118 -5.87 -63.70 -62.24
C ALA A 118 -5.22 -63.98 -60.88
N ILE A 119 -4.77 -65.22 -60.62
CA ILE A 119 -4.10 -65.60 -59.37
C ILE A 119 -2.79 -64.81 -59.18
N ILE A 120 -1.99 -64.67 -60.23
CA ILE A 120 -0.72 -63.92 -60.20
C ILE A 120 -0.94 -62.47 -59.75
N SER A 121 -2.07 -61.86 -60.10
CA SER A 121 -2.37 -60.47 -59.75
C SER A 121 -2.33 -60.18 -58.23
N PHE A 122 -2.48 -61.21 -57.39
CA PHE A 122 -2.40 -61.10 -55.93
C PHE A 122 -1.02 -60.67 -55.41
N TYR A 123 0.04 -60.93 -56.17
CA TYR A 123 1.36 -60.39 -55.85
C TYR A 123 1.43 -58.87 -55.97
N ASP A 124 0.47 -58.23 -56.66
CA ASP A 124 0.49 -56.81 -56.97
C ASP A 124 1.78 -56.37 -57.70
N GLN A 125 2.42 -57.28 -58.46
CA GLN A 125 3.66 -57.02 -59.19
C GLN A 125 3.45 -57.14 -60.70
N ILE A 126 3.45 -56.00 -61.38
CA ILE A 126 3.27 -55.90 -62.84
C ILE A 126 4.29 -56.77 -63.60
N LYS A 127 5.56 -56.76 -63.15
CA LYS A 127 6.65 -57.54 -63.76
C LYS A 127 6.31 -59.04 -63.85
N LEU A 128 5.67 -59.58 -62.82
CA LEU A 128 5.36 -61.00 -62.74
C LEU A 128 4.25 -61.42 -63.71
N ILE A 129 3.23 -60.56 -63.90
CA ILE A 129 2.18 -60.78 -64.90
C ILE A 129 2.79 -60.77 -66.31
N VAL A 130 3.61 -59.75 -66.61
CA VAL A 130 4.25 -59.61 -67.92
C VAL A 130 5.07 -60.85 -68.27
N VAL A 131 5.86 -61.39 -67.32
CA VAL A 131 6.65 -62.62 -67.53
C VAL A 131 5.75 -63.80 -67.91
N SER A 132 4.67 -64.06 -67.16
CA SER A 132 3.77 -65.17 -67.46
C SER A 132 3.05 -64.99 -68.81
N THR A 133 2.61 -63.77 -69.13
CA THR A 133 1.94 -63.47 -70.41
C THR A 133 2.86 -63.70 -71.61
N VAL A 134 4.14 -63.31 -71.49
CA VAL A 134 5.16 -63.57 -72.52
C VAL A 134 5.37 -65.07 -72.71
N ILE A 135 5.50 -65.84 -71.62
CA ILE A 135 5.66 -67.30 -71.69
C ILE A 135 4.47 -67.96 -72.39
N PHE A 136 3.23 -67.60 -72.01
CA PHE A 136 2.04 -68.14 -72.67
C PHE A 136 1.98 -67.76 -74.15
N THR A 137 2.35 -66.53 -74.50
CA THR A 137 2.36 -66.07 -75.90
C THR A 137 3.38 -66.85 -76.73
N ILE A 138 4.59 -67.05 -76.19
CA ILE A 138 5.62 -67.88 -76.84
C ILE A 138 5.13 -69.31 -76.99
N GLN A 139 4.54 -69.89 -75.94
CA GLN A 139 4.06 -71.27 -75.97
C GLN A 139 2.90 -71.47 -76.96
N HIS A 140 1.99 -70.50 -77.10
CA HIS A 140 0.90 -70.56 -78.08
C HIS A 140 1.42 -70.41 -79.51
N LEU A 141 2.34 -69.47 -79.74
CA LEU A 141 2.89 -69.24 -81.08
C LEU A 141 3.79 -70.40 -81.52
N ALA A 142 4.75 -70.80 -80.68
CA ALA A 142 5.69 -71.88 -80.99
C ALA A 142 4.99 -73.26 -81.00
N GLY A 143 4.07 -73.49 -80.06
CA GLY A 143 3.30 -74.73 -79.98
C GLY A 143 2.45 -74.96 -81.22
N TYR A 144 1.82 -73.91 -81.77
CA TYR A 144 1.03 -74.02 -83.00
C TYR A 144 1.86 -74.49 -84.21
N PHE A 145 3.09 -74.01 -84.37
CA PHE A 145 3.93 -74.36 -85.53
C PHE A 145 4.69 -75.67 -85.36
N LEU A 146 5.10 -76.00 -84.14
CA LEU A 146 5.97 -77.15 -83.88
C LEU A 146 5.15 -78.39 -83.49
N MET A 147 4.10 -78.21 -82.69
CA MET A 147 3.37 -79.29 -82.01
C MET A 147 1.88 -78.95 -81.86
N PRO A 148 1.16 -78.67 -82.96
CA PRO A 148 -0.23 -78.23 -82.91
C PRO A 148 -1.16 -79.22 -82.22
N GLU A 149 -0.85 -80.52 -82.26
CA GLU A 149 -1.63 -81.57 -81.60
C GLU A 149 -1.61 -81.45 -80.07
N LEU A 150 -0.50 -80.98 -79.48
CA LEU A 150 -0.36 -80.86 -78.02
C LEU A 150 -0.96 -79.54 -77.50
N LEU A 151 -0.91 -78.49 -78.31
CA LEU A 151 -1.47 -77.20 -77.97
C LEU A 151 -2.97 -77.14 -78.27
N CYS A 152 -3.40 -77.58 -79.45
CA CYS A 152 -4.74 -77.34 -79.99
C CYS A 152 -5.53 -78.64 -80.27
N GLY A 153 -4.96 -79.80 -79.97
CA GLY A 153 -5.59 -81.13 -80.10
C GLY A 153 -5.62 -81.69 -81.52
N VAL A 154 -5.59 -80.83 -82.54
CA VAL A 154 -5.62 -81.22 -83.96
C VAL A 154 -4.46 -80.60 -84.74
N SER A 155 -3.98 -81.29 -85.76
CA SER A 155 -2.87 -80.84 -86.62
C SER A 155 -3.26 -79.70 -87.57
N ASP A 156 -4.53 -79.64 -88.00
CA ASP A 156 -5.07 -78.62 -88.92
C ASP A 156 -5.87 -77.53 -88.19
N TYR A 157 -5.35 -77.05 -87.06
CA TYR A 157 -6.00 -75.99 -86.28
C TYR A 157 -5.95 -74.66 -87.04
N ARG A 158 -7.06 -73.91 -87.07
CA ARG A 158 -7.12 -72.64 -87.81
C ARG A 158 -6.34 -71.53 -87.10
N PHE A 159 -5.35 -70.95 -87.76
CA PHE A 159 -4.56 -69.81 -87.25
C PHE A 159 -5.42 -68.65 -86.73
N SER A 160 -6.56 -68.37 -87.37
CA SER A 160 -7.49 -67.31 -86.92
C SER A 160 -8.02 -67.55 -85.50
N LEU A 161 -8.20 -68.81 -85.09
CA LEU A 161 -8.73 -69.18 -83.77
C LEU A 161 -7.66 -69.04 -82.68
N LEU A 162 -6.39 -69.24 -83.03
CA LEU A 162 -5.23 -68.90 -82.18
C LEU A 162 -5.12 -67.39 -81.95
N LEU A 163 -5.36 -66.58 -82.98
CA LEU A 163 -5.29 -65.11 -82.88
C LEU A 163 -6.35 -64.56 -81.93
N ILE A 164 -7.56 -65.12 -81.94
CA ILE A 164 -8.62 -64.79 -80.97
C ILE A 164 -8.16 -65.10 -79.53
N HIS A 165 -7.53 -66.25 -79.29
CA HIS A 165 -6.99 -66.61 -77.97
C HIS A 165 -5.89 -65.63 -77.51
N ALA A 166 -4.95 -65.31 -78.40
CA ALA A 166 -3.89 -64.34 -78.12
C ALA A 166 -4.46 -62.95 -77.78
N PHE A 167 -5.52 -62.52 -78.47
CA PHE A 167 -6.21 -61.27 -78.18
C PHE A 167 -6.80 -61.24 -76.76
N PHE A 168 -7.51 -62.30 -76.35
CA PHE A 168 -8.07 -62.38 -74.98
C PHE A 168 -6.98 -62.43 -73.91
N LEU A 169 -5.86 -63.10 -74.15
CA LEU A 169 -4.71 -63.11 -73.23
C LEU A 169 -4.11 -61.72 -73.05
N LEU A 170 -3.93 -60.96 -74.14
CA LEU A 170 -3.42 -59.59 -74.07
C LEU A 170 -4.41 -58.66 -73.36
N LEU A 171 -5.72 -58.83 -73.61
CA LEU A 171 -6.77 -58.02 -72.96
C LEU A 171 -6.77 -58.25 -71.44
N ILE A 172 -6.81 -59.53 -70.98
CA ILE A 172 -6.81 -59.82 -69.55
C ILE A 172 -5.51 -59.38 -68.86
N SER A 173 -4.36 -59.55 -69.53
CA SER A 173 -3.07 -59.13 -69.00
C SER A 173 -2.98 -57.61 -68.91
N GLY A 174 -3.47 -56.88 -69.92
CA GLY A 174 -3.53 -55.41 -69.90
C GLY A 174 -4.44 -54.88 -68.81
N ALA A 175 -5.64 -55.46 -68.66
CA ALA A 175 -6.60 -55.08 -67.63
C ALA A 175 -6.07 -55.31 -66.20
N THR A 176 -5.43 -56.46 -65.95
CA THR A 176 -4.83 -56.77 -64.64
C THR A 176 -3.63 -55.88 -64.32
N VAL A 177 -2.78 -55.57 -65.30
CA VAL A 177 -1.68 -54.60 -65.14
C VAL A 177 -2.22 -53.20 -64.80
N TRP A 178 -3.25 -52.74 -65.51
CA TRP A 178 -3.89 -51.45 -65.25
C TRP A 178 -4.52 -51.37 -63.85
N PHE A 179 -5.20 -52.45 -63.42
CA PHE A 179 -5.76 -52.56 -62.08
C PHE A 179 -4.69 -52.42 -60.99
N ILE A 180 -3.58 -53.17 -61.10
CA ILE A 180 -2.48 -53.11 -60.12
C ILE A 180 -1.83 -51.73 -60.10
N TYR A 181 -1.57 -51.14 -61.27
CA TYR A 181 -1.00 -49.79 -61.36
C TYR A 181 -1.86 -48.76 -60.61
N THR A 182 -3.17 -48.77 -60.88
CA THR A 182 -4.13 -47.84 -60.25
C THR A 182 -4.19 -48.05 -58.73
N LYS A 183 -4.18 -49.30 -58.28
CA LYS A 183 -4.13 -49.66 -56.85
C LYS A 183 -2.86 -49.13 -56.17
N GLN A 184 -1.69 -49.27 -56.79
CA GLN A 184 -0.42 -48.79 -56.24
C GLN A 184 -0.38 -47.25 -56.10
N VAL A 185 -0.87 -46.52 -57.10
CA VAL A 185 -0.92 -45.04 -57.06
C VAL A 185 -1.84 -44.54 -55.96
N ASN A 186 -3.02 -45.15 -55.82
CA ASN A 186 -3.98 -44.75 -54.78
C ASN A 186 -3.45 -45.03 -53.38
N ASN A 187 -2.82 -46.19 -53.13
CA ASN A 187 -2.25 -46.50 -51.82
C ASN A 187 -1.21 -45.48 -51.37
N LYS A 188 -0.30 -45.06 -52.27
CA LYS A 188 0.69 -44.02 -51.94
C LYS A 188 0.05 -42.71 -51.50
N LYS A 189 -1.03 -42.28 -52.18
CA LYS A 189 -1.77 -41.07 -51.81
C LYS A 189 -2.44 -41.20 -50.43
N TYR A 190 -2.97 -42.37 -50.10
CA TYR A 190 -3.54 -42.61 -48.77
C TYR A 190 -2.47 -42.58 -47.67
N GLU A 191 -1.30 -43.20 -47.90
CA GLU A 191 -0.18 -43.19 -46.95
C GLU A 191 0.33 -41.77 -46.69
N GLU A 192 0.50 -40.95 -47.74
CA GLU A 192 0.88 -39.53 -47.58
C GLU A 192 -0.17 -38.72 -46.80
N LYS A 193 -1.46 -38.95 -47.06
CA LYS A 193 -2.55 -38.27 -46.36
C LYS A 193 -2.59 -38.62 -44.88
N VAL A 194 -2.43 -39.90 -44.54
CA VAL A 194 -2.38 -40.36 -43.14
C VAL A 194 -1.19 -39.75 -42.41
N LYS A 195 0.00 -39.75 -43.03
CA LYS A 195 1.21 -39.15 -42.45
C LYS A 195 1.06 -37.65 -42.18
N LEU A 196 0.46 -36.91 -43.12
CA LEU A 196 0.12 -35.50 -42.95
C LEU A 196 -0.85 -35.28 -41.79
N GLN A 197 -1.90 -36.11 -41.69
CA GLN A 197 -2.87 -36.02 -40.60
C GLN A 197 -2.23 -36.30 -39.23
N GLN A 198 -1.37 -37.31 -39.13
CA GLN A 198 -0.64 -37.65 -37.91
C GLN A 198 0.28 -36.50 -37.46
N THR A 199 1.04 -35.92 -38.40
CA THR A 199 1.93 -34.76 -38.10
C THR A 199 1.12 -33.53 -37.66
N ALA A 200 -0.04 -33.29 -38.28
CA ALA A 200 -0.92 -32.19 -37.88
C ALA A 200 -1.50 -32.42 -36.47
N LEU A 201 -1.89 -33.65 -36.15
CA LEU A 201 -2.42 -34.03 -34.84
C LEU A 201 -1.36 -33.88 -33.73
N GLU A 202 -0.14 -34.37 -33.96
CA GLU A 202 1.00 -34.17 -33.05
C GLU A 202 1.25 -32.68 -32.77
N LYS A 203 1.17 -31.84 -33.79
CA LYS A 203 1.35 -30.39 -33.63
C LYS A 203 0.22 -29.77 -32.80
N ILE A 204 -1.03 -30.19 -33.01
CA ILE A 204 -2.18 -29.73 -32.23
C ILE A 204 -2.03 -30.14 -30.77
N VAL A 205 -1.69 -31.40 -30.50
CA VAL A 205 -1.48 -31.92 -29.14
C VAL A 205 -0.37 -31.15 -28.42
N ASN A 206 0.77 -30.91 -29.08
CA ASN A 206 1.86 -30.14 -28.50
C ASN A 206 1.45 -28.70 -28.18
N SER A 207 0.73 -28.03 -29.10
CA SER A 207 0.21 -26.68 -28.85
C SER A 207 -0.85 -26.63 -27.75
N LEU A 208 -1.70 -27.67 -27.62
CA LEU A 208 -2.66 -27.78 -26.52
C LEU A 208 -1.95 -27.94 -25.18
N ASN A 209 -0.93 -28.82 -25.10
CA ASN A 209 -0.12 -28.99 -23.89
C ASN A 209 0.60 -27.71 -23.47
N GLU A 210 1.22 -27.00 -24.41
CA GLU A 210 1.91 -25.74 -24.11
C GLU A 210 0.92 -24.65 -23.65
N THR A 211 -0.24 -24.56 -24.30
CA THR A 211 -1.28 -23.59 -23.93
C THR A 211 -1.90 -23.92 -22.56
N SER A 212 -2.16 -25.21 -22.30
CA SER A 212 -2.65 -25.73 -21.03
C SER A 212 -1.69 -25.40 -19.88
N GLY A 213 -0.39 -25.64 -20.07
CA GLY A 213 0.63 -25.28 -19.08
C GLY A 213 0.68 -23.77 -18.79
N ARG A 214 0.60 -22.93 -19.83
CA ARG A 214 0.55 -21.46 -19.65
C ARG A 214 -0.71 -20.99 -18.94
N ILE A 215 -1.87 -21.60 -19.21
CA ILE A 215 -3.11 -21.28 -18.49
C ILE A 215 -2.98 -21.70 -17.03
N LEU A 216 -2.41 -22.86 -16.74
CA LEU A 216 -2.19 -23.33 -15.36
C LEU A 216 -1.28 -22.38 -14.58
N ASP A 217 -0.15 -21.97 -15.16
CA ASP A 217 0.79 -21.03 -14.53
C ASP A 217 0.11 -19.69 -14.23
N ASN A 218 -0.64 -19.13 -15.18
CA ASN A 218 -1.41 -17.91 -14.98
C ASN A 218 -2.51 -18.06 -13.92
N THR A 219 -3.12 -19.24 -13.85
CA THR A 219 -4.17 -19.58 -12.87
C THR A 219 -3.62 -19.60 -11.45
N ILE A 220 -2.44 -20.19 -11.27
CA ILE A 220 -1.70 -20.19 -9.99
C ILE A 220 -1.37 -18.75 -9.60
N GLN A 221 -0.80 -17.95 -10.51
CA GLN A 221 -0.49 -16.55 -10.25
C GLN A 221 -1.73 -15.74 -9.87
N LEU A 222 -2.87 -15.97 -10.54
CA LEU A 222 -4.13 -15.32 -10.23
C LEU A 222 -4.65 -15.73 -8.84
N SER A 223 -4.53 -17.00 -8.46
CA SER A 223 -4.92 -17.49 -7.13
C SER A 223 -4.09 -16.83 -6.03
N THR A 224 -2.76 -16.86 -6.15
CA THR A 224 -1.85 -16.24 -5.17
C THR A 224 -2.06 -14.73 -5.11
N GLY A 225 -2.19 -14.07 -6.25
CA GLY A 225 -2.49 -12.64 -6.29
C GLY A 225 -3.82 -12.28 -5.65
N SER A 226 -4.83 -13.16 -5.72
CA SER A 226 -6.12 -12.97 -5.03
C SER A 226 -5.98 -13.13 -3.51
N GLU A 227 -5.22 -14.13 -3.04
CA GLU A 227 -4.94 -14.30 -1.61
C GLU A 227 -4.23 -13.07 -1.01
N ASP A 228 -3.21 -12.56 -1.71
CA ASP A 228 -2.48 -11.34 -1.30
C ASP A 228 -3.39 -10.11 -1.28
N LEU A 229 -4.29 -9.98 -2.27
CA LEU A 229 -5.25 -8.87 -2.33
C LEU A 229 -6.28 -8.96 -1.19
N SER A 230 -6.70 -10.17 -0.83
CA SER A 230 -7.62 -10.40 0.30
C SER A 230 -6.96 -10.05 1.63
N ALA A 231 -5.71 -10.47 1.84
CA ALA A 231 -4.95 -10.12 3.02
C ALA A 231 -4.75 -8.59 3.13
N SER A 232 -4.37 -7.94 2.02
CA SER A 232 -4.24 -6.49 1.94
C SER A 232 -5.56 -5.78 2.25
N GLY A 233 -6.69 -6.31 1.78
CA GLY A 233 -8.02 -5.79 2.10
C GLY A 233 -8.31 -5.81 3.60
N HIS A 234 -7.99 -6.90 4.29
CA HIS A 234 -8.13 -7.00 5.75
C HIS A 234 -7.21 -6.03 6.51
N GLU A 235 -5.97 -5.84 6.08
CA GLU A 235 -5.07 -4.85 6.67
C GLU A 235 -5.59 -3.41 6.49
N ILE A 236 -6.15 -3.09 5.32
CA ILE A 236 -6.79 -1.80 5.06
C ILE A 236 -7.98 -1.60 6.01
N THR A 237 -8.87 -2.60 6.15
CA THR A 237 -10.00 -2.51 7.09
C THR A 237 -9.53 -2.26 8.52
N SER A 238 -8.53 -3.01 9.01
CA SER A 238 -7.98 -2.82 10.36
C SER A 238 -7.36 -1.44 10.55
N SER A 239 -6.64 -0.94 9.54
CA SER A 239 -6.02 0.39 9.56
C SER A 239 -7.08 1.48 9.60
N ILE A 240 -8.13 1.35 8.79
CA ILE A 240 -9.24 2.30 8.75
C ILE A 240 -10.03 2.32 10.06
N GLN A 241 -10.22 1.18 10.71
CA GLN A 241 -10.88 1.12 12.02
C GLN A 241 -10.07 1.83 13.11
N THR A 242 -8.74 1.76 13.03
CA THR A 242 -7.84 2.53 13.89
C THR A 242 -7.96 4.03 13.61
N ILE A 243 -7.99 4.43 12.34
CA ILE A 243 -8.18 5.83 11.93
C ILE A 243 -9.55 6.36 12.42
N ALA A 244 -10.62 5.56 12.29
CA ALA A 244 -11.97 5.92 12.76
C ALA A 244 -12.03 6.14 14.27
N THR A 245 -11.36 5.28 15.04
CA THR A 245 -11.22 5.46 16.49
C THR A 245 -10.46 6.74 16.81
N GLY A 246 -9.33 6.97 16.12
CA GLY A 246 -8.54 8.20 16.28
C GLY A 246 -9.31 9.48 15.92
N ALA A 247 -10.14 9.45 14.88
CA ALA A 247 -11.00 10.57 14.49
C ALA A 247 -12.08 10.87 15.55
N THR A 248 -12.64 9.82 16.17
CA THR A 248 -13.61 9.95 17.28
C THR A 248 -12.94 10.57 18.50
N ASP A 249 -11.77 10.07 18.89
CA ASP A 249 -10.97 10.63 19.99
C ASP A 249 -10.60 12.08 19.72
N GLN A 250 -10.19 12.41 18.49
CA GLN A 250 -9.87 13.77 18.08
C GLN A 250 -11.07 14.71 18.23
N THR A 251 -12.27 14.25 17.85
CA THR A 251 -13.51 15.02 18.02
C THR A 251 -13.76 15.32 19.51
N GLU A 252 -13.60 14.35 20.39
CA GLU A 252 -13.77 14.55 21.83
C GLU A 252 -12.75 15.55 22.39
N LYS A 253 -11.48 15.43 22.00
CA LYS A 253 -10.41 16.35 22.42
C LYS A 253 -10.63 17.76 21.92
N LEU A 254 -11.15 17.94 20.70
CA LEU A 254 -11.53 19.25 20.18
C LEU A 254 -12.66 19.88 20.99
N GLN A 255 -13.69 19.11 21.34
CA GLN A 255 -14.77 19.62 22.20
C GLN A 255 -14.26 20.04 23.58
N GLN A 256 -13.37 19.25 24.19
CA GLN A 256 -12.73 19.62 25.46
C GLN A 256 -11.87 20.89 25.31
N GLY A 257 -11.16 21.01 24.19
CA GLY A 257 -10.36 22.19 23.85
C GLY A 257 -11.21 23.46 23.71
N VAL A 258 -12.32 23.39 22.98
CA VAL A 258 -13.26 24.51 22.81
C VAL A 258 -13.83 24.97 24.15
N ARG A 259 -14.26 24.03 25.01
CA ARG A 259 -14.73 24.37 26.37
C ARG A 259 -13.64 25.04 27.21
N SER A 260 -12.40 24.57 27.09
CA SER A 260 -11.26 25.14 27.80
C SER A 260 -10.97 26.57 27.34
N ILE A 261 -11.03 26.85 26.04
CA ILE A 261 -10.89 28.21 25.50
C ILE A 261 -12.01 29.12 25.99
N GLN A 262 -13.27 28.67 25.94
CA GLN A 262 -14.41 29.46 26.45
C GLN A 262 -14.23 29.82 27.93
N SER A 263 -13.75 28.88 28.76
CA SER A 263 -13.43 29.15 30.16
C SER A 263 -12.32 30.19 30.30
N ARG A 264 -11.27 30.13 29.46
CA ARG A 264 -10.18 31.12 29.48
C ARG A 264 -10.64 32.51 29.06
N LEU A 265 -11.47 32.60 28.01
CA LEU A 265 -12.05 33.87 27.57
C LEU A 265 -12.84 34.55 28.70
N SER A 266 -13.63 33.77 29.45
CA SER A 266 -14.34 34.29 30.63
C SER A 266 -13.38 34.76 31.74
N GLN A 267 -12.30 34.03 31.99
CA GLN A 267 -11.28 34.44 32.96
C GLN A 267 -10.54 35.72 32.54
N ILE A 268 -10.22 35.86 31.25
CA ILE A 268 -9.60 37.09 30.71
C ILE A 268 -10.54 38.28 30.92
N GLN A 269 -11.84 38.14 30.64
CA GLN A 269 -12.82 39.19 30.91
C GLN A 269 -12.85 39.60 32.39
N GLN A 270 -12.77 38.64 33.31
CA GLN A 270 -12.69 38.92 34.74
C GLN A 270 -11.39 39.67 35.10
N ILE A 271 -10.25 39.28 34.53
CA ILE A 271 -8.97 39.97 34.75
C ILE A 271 -9.05 41.42 34.28
N THR A 272 -9.59 41.67 33.08
CA THR A 272 -9.79 43.02 32.56
C THR A 272 -10.68 43.86 33.48
N SER A 273 -11.81 43.32 33.95
CA SER A 273 -12.70 44.02 34.88
C SER A 273 -12.05 44.32 36.23
N HIS A 274 -11.26 43.40 36.76
CA HIS A 274 -10.47 43.65 37.98
C HIS A 274 -9.40 44.72 37.75
N ALA A 275 -8.70 44.70 36.61
CA ALA A 275 -7.71 45.70 36.27
C ALA A 275 -8.32 47.12 36.19
N GLU A 276 -9.51 47.26 35.58
CA GLU A 276 -10.26 48.51 35.55
C GLU A 276 -10.62 49.00 36.97
N THR A 277 -11.06 48.10 37.83
CA THR A 277 -11.39 48.42 39.23
C THR A 277 -10.15 48.90 40.00
N VAL A 278 -9.02 48.21 39.86
CA VAL A 278 -7.76 48.62 40.50
C VAL A 278 -7.28 49.97 39.95
N ASN A 279 -7.39 50.19 38.64
CA ASN A 279 -7.06 51.48 38.02
C ASN A 279 -7.90 52.64 38.60
N SER A 280 -9.19 52.41 38.85
CA SER A 280 -10.05 53.38 39.51
C SER A 280 -9.57 53.68 40.94
N ASN A 281 -9.23 52.64 41.72
CA ASN A 281 -8.74 52.81 43.09
C ASN A 281 -7.38 53.54 43.14
N VAL A 282 -6.50 53.28 42.17
CA VAL A 282 -5.22 54.00 42.00
C VAL A 282 -5.48 55.49 41.79
N LYS A 283 -6.41 55.86 40.90
CA LYS A 283 -6.77 57.28 40.67
C LYS A 283 -7.27 57.96 41.94
N THR A 284 -8.18 57.32 42.68
CA THR A 284 -8.68 57.84 43.95
C THR A 284 -7.55 57.98 44.98
N THR A 285 -6.63 57.02 45.03
CA THR A 285 -5.47 57.07 45.96
C THR A 285 -4.55 58.24 45.63
N ILE A 286 -4.25 58.49 44.35
CA ILE A 286 -3.46 59.66 43.92
C ILE A 286 -4.14 60.96 44.32
N GLU A 287 -5.45 61.06 44.17
CA GLU A 287 -6.22 62.23 44.61
C GLU A 287 -6.10 62.46 46.13
N GLN A 288 -6.23 61.40 46.94
CA GLN A 288 -6.08 61.49 48.39
C GLN A 288 -4.65 61.88 48.81
N VAL A 289 -3.62 61.38 48.12
CA VAL A 289 -2.23 61.79 48.35
C VAL A 289 -2.03 63.27 48.04
N ASN A 290 -2.62 63.78 46.95
CA ASN A 290 -2.55 65.21 46.61
C ASN A 290 -3.23 66.09 47.66
N ILE A 291 -4.40 65.67 48.17
CA ILE A 291 -5.10 66.36 49.27
C ILE A 291 -4.25 66.32 50.56
N GLY A 292 -3.64 65.17 50.86
CA GLY A 292 -2.73 64.99 51.99
C GLY A 292 -1.52 65.94 51.93
N ASN A 293 -0.86 66.00 50.77
CA ASN A 293 0.27 66.91 50.53
C ASN A 293 -0.12 68.39 50.67
N ALA A 294 -1.29 68.80 50.18
CA ALA A 294 -1.79 70.16 50.36
C ALA A 294 -2.06 70.50 51.83
N THR A 295 -2.56 69.52 52.60
CA THR A 295 -2.80 69.65 54.04
C THR A 295 -1.49 69.79 54.81
N VAL A 296 -0.50 68.93 54.52
CA VAL A 296 0.85 69.00 55.09
C VAL A 296 1.51 70.35 54.81
N SER A 297 1.44 70.85 53.58
CA SER A 297 1.94 72.18 53.21
C SER A 297 1.30 73.31 54.04
N THR A 298 -0.02 73.20 54.27
CA THR A 298 -0.73 74.15 55.15
C THR A 298 -0.25 74.06 56.60
N MET A 299 0.00 72.85 57.11
CA MET A 299 0.53 72.64 58.46
C MET A 299 1.94 73.21 58.62
N VAL A 300 2.82 73.03 57.63
CA VAL A 300 4.16 73.66 57.60
C VAL A 300 4.05 75.18 57.74
N GLN A 301 3.15 75.81 56.97
CA GLN A 301 2.96 77.25 57.02
C GLN A 301 2.42 77.71 58.39
N GLN A 302 1.49 76.95 58.99
CA GLN A 302 0.95 77.24 60.32
C GLN A 302 2.02 77.10 61.41
N MET A 303 2.81 76.02 61.40
CA MET A 303 3.90 75.84 62.36
C MET A 303 4.96 76.91 62.21
N THR A 304 5.32 77.32 60.99
CA THR A 304 6.23 78.45 60.75
C THR A 304 5.73 79.74 61.41
N ASN A 305 4.42 80.02 61.32
CA ASN A 305 3.82 81.17 61.97
C ASN A 305 3.84 81.04 63.50
N ILE A 306 3.60 79.84 64.03
CA ILE A 306 3.66 79.55 65.47
C ILE A 306 5.09 79.72 66.00
N THR A 307 6.10 79.21 65.29
CA THR A 307 7.51 79.40 65.61
C THR A 307 7.82 80.90 65.69
N LYS A 308 7.45 81.67 64.66
CA LYS A 308 7.67 83.12 64.63
C LYS A 308 7.00 83.84 65.81
N SER A 309 5.76 83.48 66.13
CA SER A 309 5.04 84.06 67.27
C SER A 309 5.70 83.72 68.61
N SER A 310 6.15 82.48 68.77
CA SER A 310 6.78 82.01 70.01
C SER A 310 8.16 82.64 70.22
N THR A 311 8.95 82.77 69.16
CA THR A 311 10.22 83.52 69.18
C THR A 311 10.00 84.97 69.59
N ASN A 312 8.99 85.65 69.04
CA ASN A 312 8.67 87.03 69.42
C ASN A 312 8.25 87.15 70.89
N VAL A 313 7.47 86.20 71.43
CA VAL A 313 7.15 86.20 72.87
C VAL A 313 8.41 85.96 73.71
N ASN A 314 9.30 85.07 73.29
CA ASN A 314 10.57 84.82 73.98
C ASN A 314 11.44 86.10 74.05
N GLU A 315 11.51 86.87 72.96
CA GLU A 315 12.20 88.17 72.90
C GLU A 315 11.57 89.18 73.86
N LEU A 316 10.24 89.33 73.86
CA LEU A 316 9.53 90.23 74.78
C LEU A 316 9.73 89.85 76.26
N VAL A 317 9.76 88.55 76.57
CA VAL A 317 10.04 88.05 77.93
C VAL A 317 11.48 88.36 78.33
N HIS A 318 12.43 88.26 77.39
CA HIS A 318 13.82 88.64 77.61
C HIS A 318 13.97 90.14 77.89
N GLU A 319 13.32 91.00 77.10
CA GLU A 319 13.29 92.45 77.34
C GLU A 319 12.68 92.79 78.70
N LEU A 320 11.57 92.14 79.07
CA LEU A 320 10.94 92.32 80.38
C LEU A 320 11.86 91.89 81.53
N SER A 321 12.66 90.84 81.34
CA SER A 321 13.69 90.42 82.29
C SER A 321 14.73 91.52 82.52
N ILE A 322 15.18 92.17 81.45
CA ILE A 322 16.15 93.28 81.50
C ILE A 322 15.53 94.47 82.25
N TYR A 323 14.32 94.89 81.87
CA TYR A 323 13.63 96.00 82.55
C TYR A 323 13.37 95.72 84.02
N SER A 324 12.99 94.50 84.38
CA SER A 324 12.78 94.10 85.77
C SER A 324 14.08 94.15 86.59
N SER A 325 15.21 93.77 85.99
CA SER A 325 16.54 93.92 86.60
C SER A 325 16.94 95.39 86.79
N ASP A 326 16.64 96.26 85.83
CA ASP A 326 16.88 97.69 85.95
C ASP A 326 16.04 98.33 87.06
N ILE A 327 14.77 97.93 87.20
CA ILE A 327 13.91 98.39 88.29
C ILE A 327 14.45 97.95 89.65
N ASP A 328 14.89 96.69 89.83
CA ASP A 328 15.54 96.26 91.09
C ASP A 328 16.74 97.15 91.43
N ARG A 329 17.57 97.49 90.43
CA ARG A 329 18.70 98.41 90.61
C ARG A 329 18.26 99.81 91.06
N TYR A 330 17.22 100.38 90.47
CA TYR A 330 16.68 101.69 90.89
C TYR A 330 16.07 101.65 92.29
N ILE A 331 15.38 100.57 92.65
CA ILE A 331 14.79 100.40 93.98
C ILE A 331 15.87 100.29 95.06
N ARG A 332 16.96 99.57 94.80
CA ARG A 332 18.14 99.54 95.70
C ARG A 332 18.76 100.93 95.88
N LEU A 333 18.84 101.72 94.82
CA LEU A 333 19.32 103.11 94.89
C LEU A 333 18.38 103.97 95.74
N ILE A 334 17.05 103.85 95.57
CA ILE A 334 16.07 104.58 96.38
C ILE A 334 16.17 104.21 97.86
N SER A 335 16.26 102.92 98.18
CA SER A 335 16.46 102.45 99.56
C SER A 335 17.76 103.01 100.16
N SER A 336 18.86 103.02 99.39
CA SER A 336 20.12 103.64 99.79
C SER A 336 20.01 105.16 100.04
N ILE A 337 19.29 105.89 99.18
CA ILE A 337 19.02 107.33 99.36
C ILE A 337 18.12 107.58 100.58
N ALA A 338 17.10 106.76 100.78
CA ALA A 338 16.19 106.85 101.92
C ALA A 338 16.95 106.60 103.24
N GLU A 339 17.83 105.60 103.29
CA GLU A 339 18.71 105.34 104.43
C GLU A 339 19.66 106.52 104.71
N GLN A 340 20.31 107.07 103.66
CA GLN A 340 21.15 108.27 103.79
C GLN A 340 20.36 109.49 104.27
N THR A 341 19.14 109.69 103.76
CA THR A 341 18.26 110.81 104.14
C THR A 341 17.80 110.65 105.60
N ASN A 342 17.48 109.43 106.03
CA ASN A 342 17.15 109.11 107.40
C ASN A 342 18.31 109.44 108.35
N LEU A 343 19.56 109.10 107.97
CA LEU A 343 20.77 109.46 108.73
C LEU A 343 21.01 110.97 108.76
N LEU A 344 20.83 111.69 107.64
CA LEU A 344 20.94 113.14 107.56
C LEU A 344 19.89 113.84 108.45
N ALA A 345 18.64 113.37 108.40
CA ALA A 345 17.54 113.89 109.19
C ALA A 345 17.70 113.61 110.70
N LEU A 346 18.26 112.44 111.04
CA LEU A 346 18.65 112.12 112.42
C LEU A 346 19.73 113.09 112.93
N ASN A 347 20.78 113.32 112.14
CA ASN A 347 21.84 114.28 112.47
C ASN A 347 21.28 115.71 112.61
N ALA A 348 20.38 116.13 111.72
CA ALA A 348 19.72 117.42 111.80
C ALA A 348 18.81 117.56 113.03
N SER A 349 18.09 116.50 113.41
CA SER A 349 17.24 116.46 114.61
C SER A 349 18.08 116.58 115.88
N ILE A 350 19.25 115.91 115.92
CA ILE A 350 20.22 116.01 117.02
C ILE A 350 20.73 117.45 117.16
N GLU A 351 21.14 118.09 116.06
CA GLU A 351 21.68 119.45 116.09
C GLU A 351 20.60 120.51 116.39
N ALA A 352 19.36 120.30 115.93
CA ALA A 352 18.21 121.14 116.28
C ALA A 352 17.84 121.05 117.76
N ALA A 353 17.92 119.86 118.38
CA ALA A 353 17.77 119.68 119.82
C ALA A 353 18.88 120.40 120.60
N ARG A 354 20.10 120.46 120.03
CA ARG A 354 21.27 121.14 120.60
C ARG A 354 21.15 122.67 120.62
N ALA A 355 20.43 123.25 119.65
CA ALA A 355 20.17 124.69 119.55
C ALA A 355 19.05 125.20 120.51
N GLY A 356 18.41 124.33 121.30
CA GLY A 356 17.44 124.71 122.32
C GLY A 356 16.15 125.33 121.75
N GLU A 357 15.65 126.42 122.35
CA GLU A 357 14.40 127.09 121.93
C GLU A 357 14.44 127.59 120.47
N GLN A 358 15.61 128.02 119.98
CA GLN A 358 15.78 128.52 118.60
C GLN A 358 15.74 127.40 117.55
N GLY A 359 15.97 126.14 117.95
CA GLY A 359 15.99 124.96 117.08
C GLY A 359 14.66 124.19 117.00
N LYS A 360 13.64 124.54 117.80
CA LYS A 360 12.36 123.82 117.87
C LYS A 360 11.69 123.64 116.50
N GLY A 361 11.66 124.69 115.67
CA GLY A 361 11.08 124.61 114.32
C GLY A 361 11.86 123.66 113.39
N PHE A 362 13.20 123.67 113.47
CA PHE A 362 14.05 122.77 112.70
C PHE A 362 13.96 121.32 113.18
N SER A 363 13.78 121.08 114.48
CA SER A 363 13.63 119.73 115.04
C SER A 363 12.35 119.05 114.54
N VAL A 364 11.25 119.80 114.41
CA VAL A 364 10.00 119.27 113.85
C VAL A 364 10.17 118.90 112.39
N VAL A 365 10.83 119.74 111.59
CA VAL A 365 11.11 119.46 110.18
C VAL A 365 12.03 118.24 110.03
N ALA A 366 13.08 118.14 110.85
CA ALA A 366 14.03 117.03 110.78
C ALA A 366 13.39 115.69 111.19
N GLU A 367 12.50 115.66 112.18
CA GLU A 367 11.75 114.46 112.55
C GLU A 367 10.75 114.05 111.44
N GLU A 368 10.10 115.02 110.79
CA GLU A 368 9.20 114.74 109.65
C GLU A 368 9.98 114.20 108.44
N VAL A 369 11.16 114.74 108.12
CA VAL A 369 12.04 114.21 107.07
C VAL A 369 12.52 112.80 107.41
N ARG A 370 12.85 112.53 108.70
CA ARG A 370 13.26 111.20 109.17
C ARG A 370 12.15 110.17 108.99
N LYS A 371 10.92 110.55 109.34
CA LYS A 371 9.72 109.72 109.14
C LYS A 371 9.48 109.43 107.66
N LEU A 372 9.51 110.46 106.80
CA LEU A 372 9.37 110.30 105.34
C LEU A 372 10.46 109.40 104.74
N ALA A 373 11.70 109.51 105.23
CA ALA A 373 12.81 108.66 104.80
C ALA A 373 12.60 107.19 105.20
N THR A 374 12.11 106.94 106.42
CA THR A 374 11.79 105.58 106.90
C THR A 374 10.61 104.98 106.11
N GLU A 375 9.55 105.76 105.85
CA GLU A 375 8.41 105.35 105.03
C GLU A 375 8.84 105.08 103.57
N SER A 376 9.79 105.87 103.04
CA SER A 376 10.36 105.67 101.70
C SER A 376 11.19 104.38 101.61
N ASP A 377 12.01 104.07 102.62
CA ASP A 377 12.78 102.82 102.66
C ASP A 377 11.86 101.59 102.78
N GLN A 378 10.83 101.67 103.62
CA GLN A 378 9.84 100.61 103.76
C GLN A 378 9.09 100.38 102.43
N SER A 379 8.66 101.46 101.77
CA SER A 379 8.00 101.37 100.45
C SER A 379 8.95 100.77 99.40
N ALA A 380 10.23 101.15 99.40
CA ALA A 380 11.22 100.58 98.50
C ALA A 380 11.40 99.06 98.71
N LYS A 381 11.41 98.58 99.96
CA LYS A 381 11.48 97.15 100.30
C LYS A 381 10.24 96.38 99.83
N GLU A 382 9.05 96.97 99.98
CA GLU A 382 7.80 96.36 99.49
C GLU A 382 7.81 96.25 97.95
N ILE A 383 8.23 97.30 97.24
CA ILE A 383 8.40 97.26 95.78
C ILE A 383 9.45 96.22 95.39
N GLN A 384 10.56 96.11 96.12
CA GLN A 384 11.59 95.09 95.86
C GLN A 384 11.02 93.67 95.93
N SER A 385 10.19 93.36 96.94
CA SER A 385 9.53 92.05 97.04
C SER A 385 8.62 91.75 95.85
N VAL A 386 7.90 92.76 95.34
CA VAL A 386 7.06 92.63 94.14
C VAL A 386 7.93 92.39 92.90
N ILE A 387 9.05 93.10 92.76
CA ILE A 387 9.98 92.94 91.64
C ILE A 387 10.63 91.56 91.64
N GLN A 388 11.05 91.04 92.79
CA GLN A 388 11.56 89.66 92.90
C GLN A 388 10.52 88.63 92.45
N SER A 389 9.25 88.82 92.85
CA SER A 389 8.15 87.96 92.42
C SER A 389 7.90 88.03 90.91
N ILE A 390 8.08 89.21 90.29
CA ILE A 390 8.00 89.40 88.84
C ILE A 390 9.16 88.67 88.14
N GLN A 391 10.39 88.79 88.65
CA GLN A 391 11.56 88.11 88.10
C GLN A 391 11.41 86.58 88.13
N GLU A 392 10.93 86.01 89.23
CA GLU A 392 10.66 84.58 89.33
C GLU A 392 9.62 84.11 88.28
N ARG A 393 8.55 84.89 88.09
CA ARG A 393 7.54 84.62 87.05
C ARG A 393 8.12 84.70 85.65
N ILE A 394 9.00 85.67 85.37
CA ILE A 394 9.70 85.82 84.09
C ILE A 394 10.57 84.59 83.82
N THR A 395 11.33 84.11 84.80
CA THR A 395 12.14 82.89 84.67
C THR A 395 11.29 81.67 84.36
N ASN A 396 10.15 81.50 85.05
CA ASN A 396 9.23 80.41 84.79
C ASN A 396 8.63 80.47 83.37
N VAL A 397 8.22 81.67 82.91
CA VAL A 397 7.71 81.86 81.54
C VAL A 397 8.79 81.59 80.50
N SER A 398 10.03 82.05 80.72
CA SER A 398 11.16 81.79 79.82
C SER A 398 11.49 80.30 79.71
N SER A 399 11.50 79.57 80.82
CA SER A 399 11.69 78.11 80.80
C SER A 399 10.55 77.40 80.05
N GLY A 400 9.30 77.81 80.29
CA GLY A 400 8.14 77.29 79.55
C GLY A 400 8.21 77.58 78.05
N MET A 401 8.75 78.73 77.65
CA MET A 401 8.95 79.09 76.24
C MET A 401 10.04 78.24 75.58
N GLY A 402 11.12 77.92 76.30
CA GLY A 402 12.14 76.99 75.80
C GLY A 402 11.57 75.61 75.49
N ILE A 403 10.73 75.07 76.39
CA ILE A 403 10.01 73.80 76.16
C ILE A 403 9.05 73.93 74.96
N ASN A 404 8.33 75.05 74.85
CA ASN A 404 7.39 75.26 73.76
C ASN A 404 8.08 75.27 72.38
N ILE A 405 9.24 75.93 72.26
CA ILE A 405 10.03 75.97 71.02
C ILE A 405 10.53 74.56 70.64
N ASP A 406 11.03 73.79 71.60
CA ASP A 406 11.47 72.40 71.40
C ASP A 406 10.32 71.49 70.91
N GLU A 407 9.11 71.64 71.48
CA GLU A 407 7.93 70.89 71.04
C GLU A 407 7.46 71.30 69.63
N ILE A 408 7.62 72.56 69.24
CA ILE A 408 7.34 73.01 67.86
C ILE A 408 8.33 72.39 66.87
N GLU A 409 9.62 72.32 67.23
CA GLU A 409 10.66 71.72 66.39
C GLU A 409 10.39 70.23 66.14
N LYS A 410 10.07 69.47 67.20
CA LYS A 410 9.60 68.07 67.07
C LYS A 410 8.34 67.96 66.20
N GLY A 411 7.40 68.89 66.34
CA GLY A 411 6.20 68.96 65.51
C GLY A 411 6.54 69.12 64.02
N MET A 412 7.52 69.97 63.69
CA MET A 412 8.03 70.15 62.32
C MET A 412 8.69 68.88 61.77
N GLU A 413 9.48 68.17 62.58
CA GLU A 413 10.07 66.89 62.19
C GLU A 413 9.00 65.85 61.82
N HIS A 414 7.93 65.74 62.62
CA HIS A 414 6.81 64.83 62.33
C HIS A 414 6.04 65.20 61.05
N ILE A 415 5.87 66.50 60.78
CA ILE A 415 5.25 66.98 59.54
C ILE A 415 6.11 66.60 58.33
N GLN A 416 7.44 66.78 58.43
CA GLN A 416 8.37 66.40 57.36
C GLN A 416 8.32 64.88 57.10
N ALA A 417 8.36 64.06 58.15
CA ALA A 417 8.24 62.60 58.01
C ALA A 417 6.92 62.19 57.35
N THR A 418 5.83 62.91 57.63
CA THR A 418 4.53 62.67 56.98
C THR A 418 4.56 63.02 55.49
N GLN A 419 5.26 64.09 55.11
CA GLN A 419 5.47 64.45 53.70
C GLN A 419 6.21 63.35 52.94
N ASP A 420 7.29 62.82 53.51
CA ASP A 420 8.10 61.77 52.90
C ASP A 420 7.30 60.46 52.71
N ILE A 421 6.39 60.15 53.65
CA ILE A 421 5.45 59.03 53.52
C ILE A 421 4.50 59.24 52.34
N PHE A 422 3.92 60.43 52.18
CA PHE A 422 3.02 60.70 51.05
C PHE A 422 3.75 60.62 49.69
N GLU A 423 4.99 61.08 49.61
CA GLU A 423 5.82 60.93 48.41
C GLU A 423 6.06 59.44 48.08
N THR A 424 6.38 58.63 49.09
CA THR A 424 6.56 57.19 48.93
C THR A 424 5.28 56.49 48.47
N ILE A 425 4.11 56.87 49.01
CA ILE A 425 2.81 56.36 48.59
C ILE A 425 2.52 56.76 47.14
N SER A 426 2.81 58.01 46.75
CA SER A 426 2.66 58.50 45.37
C SER A 426 3.46 57.65 44.38
N GLN A 427 4.75 57.43 44.66
CA GLN A 427 5.63 56.63 43.82
C GLN A 427 5.15 55.17 43.70
N SER A 428 4.77 54.58 44.83
CA SER A 428 4.24 53.20 44.86
C SER A 428 2.95 53.09 44.04
N THR A 429 2.04 54.06 44.16
CA THR A 429 0.77 54.09 43.43
C THR A 429 0.97 54.28 41.93
N ASN A 430 1.94 55.10 41.51
CA ASN A 430 2.33 55.23 40.10
C ASN A 430 2.91 53.92 39.54
N SER A 431 3.68 53.18 40.34
CA SER A 431 4.20 51.87 39.95
C SER A 431 3.07 50.85 39.74
N VAL A 432 2.08 50.82 40.65
CA VAL A 432 0.87 49.99 40.49
C VAL A 432 0.09 50.38 39.24
N SER A 433 -0.07 51.68 38.95
CA SER A 433 -0.71 52.17 37.73
C SER A 433 -0.05 51.61 36.46
N LYS A 434 1.30 51.62 36.43
CA LYS A 434 2.05 51.05 35.30
C LYS A 434 1.84 49.55 35.16
N GLN A 435 1.90 48.79 36.25
CA GLN A 435 1.66 47.34 36.23
C GLN A 435 0.24 46.99 35.76
N ILE A 436 -0.76 47.80 36.10
CA ILE A 436 -2.14 47.61 35.63
C ILE A 436 -2.28 47.85 34.12
N ASN A 437 -1.55 48.82 33.56
CA ASN A 437 -1.49 49.00 32.11
C ASN A 437 -0.84 47.78 31.43
N ASP A 438 0.26 47.26 31.99
CA ASP A 438 0.91 46.06 31.46
C ASP A 438 -0.03 44.84 31.50
N ILE A 439 -0.77 44.64 32.62
CA ILE A 439 -1.80 43.59 32.73
C ILE A 439 -2.91 43.76 31.69
N SER A 440 -3.35 45.00 31.45
CA SER A 440 -4.39 45.28 30.45
C SER A 440 -3.91 44.92 29.04
N HIS A 441 -2.66 45.24 28.72
CA HIS A 441 -2.06 44.89 27.43
C HIS A 441 -1.93 43.37 27.26
N SER A 442 -1.36 42.65 28.24
CA SER A 442 -1.24 41.19 28.19
C SER A 442 -2.61 40.49 28.13
N SER A 443 -3.64 41.05 28.79
CA SER A 443 -5.00 40.51 28.71
C SER A 443 -5.59 40.64 27.30
N SER A 444 -5.28 41.73 26.59
CA SER A 444 -5.66 41.91 25.18
C SER A 444 -4.95 40.89 24.28
N GLU A 445 -3.64 40.70 24.44
CA GLU A 445 -2.90 39.70 23.65
C GLU A 445 -3.40 38.27 23.90
N LEU A 446 -3.73 37.94 25.16
CA LEU A 446 -4.34 36.66 25.51
C LEU A 446 -5.72 36.46 24.88
N LEU A 447 -6.51 37.54 24.76
CA LEU A 447 -7.81 37.51 24.10
C LEU A 447 -7.66 37.17 22.62
N ASP A 448 -6.75 37.87 21.92
CA ASP A 448 -6.49 37.66 20.50
C ASP A 448 -5.96 36.25 20.23
N SER A 449 -4.99 35.78 21.01
CA SER A 449 -4.45 34.41 20.91
C SER A 449 -5.50 33.34 21.20
N SER A 450 -6.41 33.58 22.15
CA SER A 450 -7.51 32.67 22.44
C SER A 450 -8.51 32.57 21.30
N ASN A 451 -8.82 33.69 20.64
CA ASN A 451 -9.69 33.73 19.46
C ASN A 451 -9.04 32.99 18.27
N GLU A 452 -7.76 33.21 18.02
CA GLU A 452 -7.02 32.48 16.96
C GLU A 452 -7.04 30.97 17.23
N THR A 453 -6.78 30.56 18.47
CA THR A 453 -6.83 29.14 18.84
C THR A 453 -8.24 28.56 18.63
N GLN A 454 -9.30 29.35 18.89
CA GLN A 454 -10.68 28.92 18.65
C GLN A 454 -10.95 28.66 17.16
N GLU A 455 -10.49 29.53 16.27
CA GLU A 455 -10.63 29.36 14.83
C GLU A 455 -9.83 28.13 14.34
N ILE A 456 -8.61 27.93 14.84
CA ILE A 456 -7.82 26.72 14.53
C ILE A 456 -8.58 25.46 14.97
N MET A 457 -9.18 25.42 16.16
CA MET A 457 -9.95 24.27 16.61
C MET A 457 -11.17 24.00 15.72
N LYS A 458 -11.86 25.06 15.29
CA LYS A 458 -13.00 24.95 14.37
C LYS A 458 -12.57 24.37 13.02
N TYR A 459 -11.45 24.84 12.47
CA TYR A 459 -10.87 24.31 11.24
C TYR A 459 -10.49 22.83 11.36
N ILE A 460 -9.84 22.43 12.47
CA ILE A 460 -9.51 21.01 12.70
C ILE A 460 -10.80 20.18 12.82
N SER A 461 -11.84 20.70 13.48
CA SER A 461 -13.14 20.02 13.57
C SER A 461 -13.78 19.75 12.21
N GLU A 462 -13.65 20.69 11.26
CA GLU A 462 -14.16 20.54 9.90
C GLU A 462 -13.38 19.46 9.12
N ILE A 463 -12.06 19.44 9.27
CA ILE A 463 -11.21 18.37 8.70
C ILE A 463 -11.57 17.02 9.29
N THR A 464 -11.71 16.91 10.63
CA THR A 464 -12.07 15.65 11.28
C THR A 464 -13.44 15.14 10.81
N SER A 465 -14.40 16.03 10.57
CA SER A 465 -15.70 15.67 9.97
C SER A 465 -15.55 15.13 8.54
N THR A 466 -14.61 15.68 7.76
CA THR A 466 -14.34 15.22 6.39
C THR A 466 -13.68 13.84 6.40
N PHE A 467 -12.72 13.61 7.32
CA PHE A 467 -12.12 12.29 7.49
C PHE A 467 -13.13 11.20 7.85
N ALA A 468 -14.14 11.51 8.66
CA ALA A 468 -15.22 10.55 8.95
C ALA A 468 -15.95 10.11 7.67
N MET A 469 -16.20 11.03 6.72
CA MET A 469 -16.82 10.70 5.43
C MET A 469 -15.89 9.88 4.52
N ASP A 470 -14.59 10.20 4.53
CA ASP A 470 -13.59 9.47 3.75
C ASP A 470 -13.41 8.04 4.26
N ILE A 471 -13.48 7.83 5.58
CA ILE A 471 -13.47 6.49 6.20
C ILE A 471 -14.60 5.62 5.64
N ASP A 472 -15.83 6.12 5.65
CA ASP A 472 -17.00 5.37 5.14
C ASP A 472 -16.82 5.02 3.64
N THR A 473 -16.28 5.96 2.87
CA THR A 473 -16.00 5.77 1.45
C THR A 473 -14.93 4.68 1.23
N ILE A 474 -13.84 4.71 2.00
CA ILE A 474 -12.77 3.72 1.90
C ILE A 474 -13.29 2.34 2.31
N LEU A 475 -14.08 2.22 3.38
CA LEU A 475 -14.69 0.96 3.79
C LEU A 475 -15.54 0.35 2.66
N ALA A 476 -16.40 1.15 2.03
CA ALA A 476 -17.22 0.69 0.91
C ALA A 476 -16.38 0.22 -0.29
N ILE A 477 -15.26 0.91 -0.59
CA ILE A 477 -14.32 0.50 -1.65
C ILE A 477 -13.62 -0.81 -1.27
N THR A 478 -13.17 -0.96 -0.02
CA THR A 478 -12.50 -2.17 0.47
C THR A 478 -13.44 -3.37 0.48
N GLU A 479 -14.72 -3.20 0.85
CA GLU A 479 -15.74 -4.26 0.73
C GLU A 479 -15.91 -4.71 -0.72
N LYS A 480 -16.04 -3.76 -1.66
CA LYS A 480 -16.17 -4.07 -3.08
C LYS A 480 -14.92 -4.78 -3.62
N GLN A 481 -13.73 -4.35 -3.20
CA GLN A 481 -12.46 -5.00 -3.56
C GLN A 481 -12.38 -6.43 -3.03
N THR A 482 -12.85 -6.67 -1.80
CA THR A 482 -12.91 -8.02 -1.20
C THR A 482 -13.85 -8.92 -2.01
N ALA A 483 -15.00 -8.41 -2.42
CA ALA A 483 -15.92 -9.15 -3.29
C ALA A 483 -15.28 -9.50 -4.65
N SER A 484 -14.63 -8.55 -5.32
CA SER A 484 -13.91 -8.82 -6.58
C SER A 484 -12.76 -9.82 -6.42
N THR A 485 -12.12 -9.84 -5.25
CA THR A 485 -11.08 -10.82 -4.93
C THR A 485 -11.65 -12.24 -4.84
N SER A 486 -12.83 -12.38 -4.25
CA SER A 486 -13.57 -13.66 -4.25
C SER A 486 -13.93 -14.12 -5.67
N ASP A 487 -14.32 -13.19 -6.54
CA ASP A 487 -14.62 -13.51 -7.94
C ASP A 487 -13.37 -14.02 -8.68
N PHE A 488 -12.20 -13.40 -8.47
CA PHE A 488 -10.94 -13.86 -9.07
C PHE A 488 -10.54 -15.25 -8.59
N SER A 489 -10.72 -15.54 -7.30
CA SER A 489 -10.50 -16.88 -6.75
C SER A 489 -11.40 -17.91 -7.43
N SER A 490 -12.69 -17.60 -7.62
CA SER A 490 -13.62 -18.47 -8.34
C SER A 490 -13.21 -18.69 -9.80
N VAL A 491 -12.78 -17.63 -10.51
CA VAL A 491 -12.30 -17.73 -11.90
C VAL A 491 -11.04 -18.60 -11.99
N SER A 492 -10.13 -18.48 -11.02
CA SER A 492 -8.93 -19.33 -10.94
C SER A 492 -9.31 -20.81 -10.79
N VAL A 493 -10.28 -21.14 -9.93
CA VAL A 493 -10.77 -22.52 -9.79
C VAL A 493 -11.34 -23.04 -11.11
N SER A 494 -12.21 -22.28 -11.79
CA SER A 494 -12.81 -22.70 -13.06
C SER A 494 -11.77 -22.84 -14.20
N LEU A 495 -10.74 -21.99 -14.25
CA LEU A 495 -9.66 -22.14 -15.22
C LEU A 495 -8.83 -23.40 -14.98
N ARG A 496 -8.64 -23.78 -13.70
CA ARG A 496 -7.94 -25.02 -13.35
C ARG A 496 -8.73 -26.25 -13.79
N GLU A 497 -10.04 -26.25 -13.57
CA GLU A 497 -10.94 -27.33 -14.04
C GLU A 497 -10.90 -27.46 -15.58
N LEU A 498 -10.95 -26.34 -16.30
CA LEU A 498 -10.83 -26.34 -17.78
C LEU A 498 -9.48 -26.89 -18.26
N VAL A 499 -8.39 -26.61 -17.54
CA VAL A 499 -7.06 -27.17 -17.84
C VAL A 499 -7.00 -28.67 -17.60
N GLU A 500 -7.64 -29.15 -16.52
CA GLU A 500 -7.75 -30.59 -16.24
C GLU A 500 -8.54 -31.32 -17.33
N GLU A 501 -9.69 -30.79 -17.75
CA GLU A 501 -10.47 -31.33 -18.88
C GLU A 501 -9.65 -31.34 -20.19
N LEU A 502 -8.90 -30.26 -20.47
CA LEU A 502 -8.06 -30.17 -21.67
C LEU A 502 -6.96 -31.25 -21.66
N ASN A 503 -6.37 -31.51 -20.50
CA ASN A 503 -5.33 -32.53 -20.32
C ASN A 503 -5.90 -33.94 -20.47
N GLU A 504 -7.13 -34.20 -20.01
CA GLU A 504 -7.81 -35.48 -20.26
C GLU A 504 -8.00 -35.73 -21.76
N ILE A 505 -8.51 -34.73 -22.50
CA ILE A 505 -8.69 -34.83 -23.96
C ILE A 505 -7.35 -35.11 -24.66
N VAL A 506 -6.28 -34.41 -24.27
CA VAL A 506 -4.94 -34.65 -24.84
C VAL A 506 -4.45 -36.08 -24.55
N THR A 507 -4.71 -36.59 -23.34
CA THR A 507 -4.32 -37.94 -22.95
C THR A 507 -5.09 -38.99 -23.76
N GLU A 508 -6.40 -38.78 -23.98
CA GLU A 508 -7.25 -39.65 -24.80
C GLU A 508 -6.81 -39.65 -26.27
N ILE A 509 -6.51 -38.48 -26.83
CA ILE A 509 -5.98 -38.37 -28.21
C ILE A 509 -4.65 -39.13 -28.31
N ASN A 510 -3.72 -38.96 -27.38
CA ASN A 510 -2.45 -39.67 -27.39
C ASN A 510 -2.60 -41.19 -27.29
N ALA A 511 -3.54 -41.67 -26.47
CA ALA A 511 -3.85 -43.10 -26.40
C ALA A 511 -4.40 -43.63 -27.73
N SER A 512 -5.31 -42.89 -28.38
CA SER A 512 -5.90 -43.29 -29.67
C SER A 512 -4.89 -43.35 -30.83
N VAL A 513 -3.81 -42.57 -30.77
CA VAL A 513 -2.76 -42.52 -31.80
C VAL A 513 -1.72 -43.63 -31.63
N LEU A 514 -1.63 -44.23 -30.44
CA LEU A 514 -0.70 -45.32 -30.13
C LEU A 514 -1.29 -46.72 -30.35
N ASP A 515 -2.62 -46.84 -30.47
CA ASP A 515 -3.35 -48.12 -30.65
C ASP A 515 -3.65 -48.49 -32.12
N ASP A 516 -3.33 -47.63 -33.10
CA ASP A 516 -3.42 -47.87 -34.56
C ASP A 516 -2.04 -48.05 -35.20
#